data_AF-K6W4T5-F1
#
_entry.id   AF-K6W4T5-F1
#
_cell.length_a   1.000
_cell.length_b   1.000
_cell.length_c   1.000
_cell.angle_alpha   90.00
_cell.angle_beta   90.00
_cell.angle_gamma   90.00
#
_symmetry.space_group_name_H-M   'P 1'
#
loop_
_entity.id
_entity.type
_entity.pdbx_description
1 polymer ?
#
loop_
_entity_poly.entity_id
_entity_poly.type
_entity_poly.pdbx_seq_one_letter_code
_entity_poly.pdbx_strand_id
1 'polypeptide(L)'
;MPTGRVKWYDAEKGFGFLAQESGEDVYVRSSALPPGVEGLKPGQRVEFGMAAGRRGPQALTVTLLEPAPSVAKNTREAAREAARKEVKRHTPDELHGMVADLITLLEGSVQPELRKGRYPDRKTSQRISEVVRAVTRELER
;
A
#
# COMPACT_ATOMS: atom_id res chain seq x y z
N MET A 1 -0.58 23.14 -14.28
CA MET A 1 0.28 23.32 -15.47
C MET A 1 0.42 21.96 -16.16
N PRO A 2 0.98 21.82 -17.38
CA PRO A 2 1.16 20.50 -17.97
C PRO A 2 2.14 19.64 -17.17
N THR A 3 1.87 18.34 -17.12
CA THR A 3 2.72 17.34 -16.47
C THR A 3 3.33 16.39 -17.49
N GLY A 4 4.49 15.82 -17.16
CA GLY A 4 5.17 14.86 -18.01
C GLY A 4 6.23 14.08 -17.27
N ARG A 5 7.09 13.41 -18.04
CA ARG A 5 8.22 12.63 -17.53
C ARG A 5 9.51 13.08 -18.19
N VAL A 6 10.61 13.01 -17.45
CA VAL A 6 11.93 13.30 -18.00
C VAL A 6 12.31 12.19 -18.97
N LYS A 7 12.48 12.52 -20.25
CA LYS A 7 12.92 11.55 -21.27
C LYS A 7 14.41 11.29 -21.10
N TRP A 8 15.18 12.37 -21.02
CA TRP A 8 16.61 12.35 -20.70
C TRP A 8 17.05 13.74 -20.27
N TYR A 9 18.14 13.81 -19.52
CA TYR A 9 18.77 15.05 -19.10
C TYR A 9 20.26 14.83 -18.93
N ASP A 10 21.05 15.74 -19.48
CA ASP A 10 22.51 15.76 -19.34
C ASP A 10 22.86 16.85 -18.30
N ALA A 11 23.25 16.42 -17.11
CA ALA A 11 23.58 17.32 -16.01
C ALA A 11 24.90 18.06 -16.23
N GLU A 12 25.85 17.47 -16.96
CA GLU A 12 27.11 18.13 -17.29
C GLU A 12 26.90 19.26 -18.29
N LYS A 13 26.03 19.05 -19.30
CA LYS A 13 25.69 20.08 -20.28
C LYS A 13 24.55 21.01 -19.84
N GLY A 14 23.82 20.66 -18.79
CA GLY A 14 22.74 21.47 -18.22
C GLY A 14 21.48 21.58 -19.10
N PHE A 15 21.18 20.56 -19.90
CA PHE A 15 19.95 20.54 -20.71
C PHE A 15 19.40 19.13 -20.93
N GLY A 16 18.13 19.05 -21.31
CA GLY A 16 17.45 17.78 -21.59
C GLY A 16 16.09 17.96 -22.25
N PHE A 17 15.31 16.89 -22.27
CA PHE A 17 13.96 16.88 -22.82
C PHE A 17 12.97 16.16 -21.90
N LEU A 18 11.76 16.70 -21.84
CA LEU A 18 10.62 16.17 -21.11
C LEU A 18 9.60 15.62 -22.11
N ALA A 19 9.15 14.39 -21.89
CA ALA A 19 8.05 13.79 -22.63
C ALA A 19 6.72 14.19 -21.99
N GLN A 20 5.81 14.73 -22.80
CA GLN A 20 4.42 14.99 -22.39
C GLN A 20 3.57 13.72 -22.52
N GLU A 21 2.45 13.65 -21.82
CA GLU A 21 1.49 12.54 -22.00
C GLU A 21 0.80 12.59 -23.38
N SER A 22 0.64 13.78 -23.94
CA SER A 22 0.14 13.99 -25.30
C SER A 22 0.75 15.30 -25.84
N GLY A 23 1.69 15.19 -26.79
CA GLY A 23 2.36 16.37 -27.37
C GLY A 23 3.78 16.11 -27.84
N GLU A 24 4.46 17.19 -28.22
CA GLU A 24 5.87 17.20 -28.61
C GLU A 24 6.79 17.18 -27.39
N ASP A 25 8.04 16.74 -27.57
CA ASP A 25 9.04 16.78 -26.50
C ASP A 25 9.37 18.23 -26.13
N VAL A 26 9.36 18.53 -24.83
CA VAL A 26 9.60 19.88 -24.30
C VAL A 26 11.08 20.01 -23.91
N TYR A 27 11.76 21.00 -24.49
CA TYR A 27 13.15 21.29 -24.15
C TYR A 27 13.26 21.91 -22.76
N VAL A 28 14.20 21.43 -21.94
CA VAL A 28 14.46 21.94 -20.60
C VAL A 28 15.94 22.31 -20.43
N ARG A 29 16.20 23.46 -19.78
CA ARG A 29 17.54 23.93 -19.40
C ARG A 29 17.67 23.94 -17.88
N SER A 30 18.88 23.82 -17.36
CA SER A 30 19.22 23.93 -15.94
C SER A 30 18.62 25.17 -15.25
N SER A 31 18.50 26.30 -15.98
CA SER A 31 17.91 27.53 -15.46
C SER A 31 16.41 27.43 -15.12
N ALA A 32 15.70 26.44 -15.67
CA ALA A 32 14.29 26.18 -15.38
C ALA A 32 14.09 25.23 -14.19
N LEU A 33 15.18 24.64 -13.67
CA LEU A 33 15.13 23.74 -12.52
C LEU A 33 14.91 24.50 -11.22
N PRO A 34 14.26 23.88 -10.22
CA PRO A 34 14.08 24.50 -8.92
C PRO A 34 15.43 24.63 -8.18
N PRO A 35 15.56 25.60 -7.25
CA PRO A 35 16.80 25.82 -6.52
C PRO A 35 17.23 24.57 -5.74
N GLY A 36 18.52 24.22 -5.84
CA GLY A 36 19.09 23.03 -5.21
C GLY A 36 19.01 21.74 -6.03
N VAL A 37 18.46 21.78 -7.25
CA VAL A 37 18.42 20.63 -8.16
C VAL A 37 19.43 20.81 -9.28
N GLU A 38 20.48 19.99 -9.26
CA GLU A 38 21.55 20.03 -10.27
C GLU A 38 21.21 19.27 -11.56
N GLY A 39 20.21 18.39 -11.51
CA GLY A 39 19.73 17.69 -12.70
C GLY A 39 18.51 16.82 -12.50
N LEU A 40 17.99 16.30 -13.61
CA LEU A 40 16.78 15.47 -13.67
C LEU A 40 17.13 14.02 -13.96
N LYS A 41 16.40 13.08 -13.36
CA LYS A 41 16.58 11.64 -13.62
C LYS A 41 15.62 11.17 -14.72
N PRO A 42 16.06 10.33 -15.67
CA PRO A 42 15.14 9.71 -16.64
C PRO A 42 13.96 9.01 -15.96
N GLY A 43 12.75 9.18 -16.51
CA GLY A 43 11.51 8.63 -15.97
C GLY A 43 10.92 9.40 -14.78
N GLN A 44 11.61 10.41 -14.24
CA GLN A 44 11.11 11.22 -13.15
C GLN A 44 9.89 12.04 -13.59
N ARG A 45 8.86 12.06 -12.76
CA ARG A 45 7.62 12.81 -13.03
C ARG A 45 7.82 14.27 -12.66
N VAL A 46 7.37 15.16 -13.54
CA VAL A 46 7.57 16.61 -13.38
C VAL A 46 6.32 17.35 -13.82
N GLU A 47 6.05 18.47 -13.17
CA GLU A 47 5.14 19.50 -13.64
C GLU A 47 5.97 20.64 -14.22
N PHE A 48 5.56 21.24 -15.33
CA PHE A 48 6.33 22.33 -15.93
C PHE A 48 5.43 23.36 -16.61
N GLY A 49 5.87 24.62 -16.57
CA GLY A 49 5.33 25.67 -17.41
C GLY A 49 6.07 25.68 -18.75
N MET A 50 5.35 25.67 -19.87
CA MET A 50 5.93 25.65 -21.22
C MET A 50 5.54 26.89 -22.03
N ALA A 51 6.45 27.37 -22.86
CA ALA A 51 6.23 28.47 -23.79
C ALA A 51 6.79 28.12 -25.17
N ALA A 52 6.26 28.77 -26.22
CA ALA A 52 6.78 28.61 -27.58
C ALA A 52 8.16 29.28 -27.69
N GLY A 53 9.20 28.46 -27.83
CA GLY A 53 10.57 28.91 -28.04
C GLY A 53 10.98 28.94 -29.51
N ARG A 54 12.15 29.51 -29.80
CA ARG A 54 12.72 29.58 -31.16
C ARG A 54 12.99 28.20 -31.81
N ARG A 55 13.02 27.13 -31.01
CA ARG A 55 13.32 25.75 -31.42
C ARG A 55 12.21 24.76 -31.03
N GLY A 56 10.99 25.25 -30.85
CA GLY A 56 9.86 24.46 -30.36
C GLY A 56 9.54 24.70 -28.89
N PRO A 57 8.69 23.86 -28.29
CA PRO A 57 8.24 24.01 -26.90
C PRO A 57 9.41 23.99 -25.90
N GLN A 58 9.49 25.00 -25.03
CA GLN A 58 10.52 25.10 -24.00
C GLN A 58 9.89 25.24 -22.60
N ALA A 59 10.41 24.49 -21.63
CA ALA A 59 10.07 24.60 -20.23
C ALA A 59 10.71 25.86 -19.61
N LEU A 60 9.88 26.70 -18.99
CA LEU A 60 10.28 27.90 -18.25
C LEU A 60 10.48 27.62 -16.76
N THR A 61 9.60 26.80 -16.19
CA THR A 61 9.63 26.40 -14.80
C THR A 61 9.41 24.90 -14.73
N VAL A 62 10.16 24.22 -13.87
CA VAL A 62 10.02 22.80 -13.61
C VAL A 62 9.84 22.59 -12.11
N THR A 63 8.79 21.89 -11.75
CA THR A 63 8.54 21.40 -10.39
C THR A 63 8.67 19.89 -10.42
N LEU A 64 9.55 19.36 -9.56
CA LEU A 64 9.68 17.92 -9.37
C LEU A 64 8.42 17.42 -8.67
N LEU A 65 7.66 16.55 -9.34
CA LEU A 65 6.60 15.82 -8.68
C LEU A 65 7.25 14.58 -8.07
N GLU A 66 7.34 14.54 -6.74
CA GLU A 66 7.94 13.41 -6.02
C GLU A 66 7.36 12.09 -6.57
N PRO A 67 8.19 11.17 -7.09
CA PRO A 67 7.69 9.84 -7.36
C PRO A 67 7.38 9.19 -6.01
N ALA A 68 6.26 8.45 -5.95
CA ALA A 68 5.95 7.59 -4.82
C ALA A 68 7.21 6.81 -4.40
N PRO A 69 7.47 6.65 -3.08
CA PRO A 69 8.69 6.03 -2.59
C PRO A 69 8.91 4.69 -3.31
N SER A 70 10.10 4.53 -3.91
CA SER A 70 10.67 3.31 -4.52
C SER A 70 9.73 2.08 -4.59
N VAL A 71 9.36 1.66 -5.81
CA VAL A 71 8.66 0.39 -6.06
C VAL A 71 9.36 -0.79 -5.39
N ALA A 72 10.70 -0.81 -5.35
CA ALA A 72 11.44 -1.87 -4.67
C ALA A 72 11.28 -1.86 -3.15
N LYS A 73 11.15 -0.68 -2.52
CA LYS A 73 10.89 -0.57 -1.07
C LYS A 73 9.44 -0.95 -0.78
N ASN A 74 8.49 -0.43 -1.56
CA ASN A 74 7.07 -0.74 -1.40
C ASN A 74 6.78 -2.23 -1.65
N THR A 75 7.38 -2.85 -2.67
CA THR A 75 7.19 -4.29 -2.93
C THR A 75 7.82 -5.15 -1.84
N ARG A 76 9.01 -4.78 -1.32
CA ARG A 76 9.62 -5.52 -0.19
C ARG A 76 8.83 -5.35 1.10
N GLU A 77 8.30 -4.16 1.34
CA GLU A 77 7.49 -3.84 2.52
C GLU A 77 6.12 -4.53 2.43
N ALA A 78 5.46 -4.49 1.28
CA ALA A 78 4.23 -5.23 1.00
C ALA A 78 4.45 -6.75 1.08
N ALA A 79 5.54 -7.29 0.54
CA ALA A 79 5.87 -8.71 0.65
C ALA A 79 6.17 -9.12 2.09
N ARG A 80 6.87 -8.27 2.87
CA ARG A 80 7.08 -8.50 4.31
C ARG A 80 5.78 -8.45 5.10
N GLU A 81 4.88 -7.54 4.77
CA GLU A 81 3.58 -7.44 5.42
C GLU A 81 2.67 -8.62 5.06
N ALA A 82 2.66 -9.05 3.80
CA ALA A 82 1.95 -10.25 3.35
C ALA A 82 2.48 -11.51 4.03
N ALA A 83 3.81 -11.71 4.06
CA ALA A 83 4.43 -12.81 4.78
C ALA A 83 4.13 -12.79 6.29
N ARG A 84 4.10 -11.60 6.93
CA ARG A 84 3.69 -11.46 8.33
C ARG A 84 2.21 -11.80 8.55
N LYS A 85 1.34 -11.56 7.57
CA LYS A 85 -0.08 -11.93 7.62
C LYS A 85 -0.28 -13.43 7.41
N GLU A 86 0.46 -14.05 6.50
CA GLU A 86 0.45 -15.49 6.27
C GLU A 86 0.96 -16.28 7.48
N VAL A 87 2.03 -15.82 8.14
CA VAL A 87 2.55 -16.46 9.36
C VAL A 87 1.59 -16.32 10.56
N LYS A 88 0.64 -15.38 10.52
CA LYS A 88 -0.41 -15.21 11.54
C LYS A 88 -1.66 -16.04 11.27
N ARG A 89 -1.76 -16.74 10.15
CA ARG A 89 -2.87 -17.65 9.90
C ARG A 89 -2.60 -18.93 10.69
N HIS A 90 -3.56 -19.33 11.51
CA HIS A 90 -3.51 -20.61 12.19
C HIS A 90 -3.49 -21.73 11.16
N THR A 91 -2.64 -22.72 11.40
CA THR A 91 -2.59 -23.95 10.60
C THR A 91 -3.89 -24.74 10.74
N PRO A 92 -4.22 -25.64 9.80
CA PRO A 92 -5.39 -26.51 9.92
C PRO A 92 -5.42 -27.30 11.23
N ASP A 93 -4.27 -27.76 11.72
CA ASP A 93 -4.14 -28.48 12.99
C ASP A 93 -4.44 -27.58 14.20
N GLU A 94 -3.97 -26.33 14.18
CA GLU A 94 -4.29 -25.35 15.22
C GLU A 94 -5.78 -24.98 15.22
N LEU A 95 -6.38 -24.78 14.04
CA LEU A 95 -7.82 -24.56 13.90
C LEU A 95 -8.63 -25.75 14.42
N HIS A 96 -8.20 -26.97 14.11
CA HIS A 96 -8.80 -28.19 14.63
C HIS A 96 -8.74 -28.22 16.17
N GLY A 97 -7.59 -27.88 16.76
CA GLY A 97 -7.44 -27.75 18.21
C GLY A 97 -8.40 -26.72 18.82
N MET A 98 -8.51 -25.53 18.24
CA MET A 98 -9.44 -24.49 18.72
C MET A 98 -10.90 -24.94 18.68
N VAL A 99 -11.29 -25.68 17.64
CA VAL A 99 -12.66 -26.23 17.53
C VAL A 99 -12.88 -27.30 18.60
N ALA A 100 -11.90 -28.17 18.85
CA ALA A 100 -11.99 -29.18 19.92
C ALA A 100 -12.12 -28.54 21.31
N ASP A 101 -11.37 -27.47 21.57
CA ASP A 101 -11.47 -26.70 22.82
C ASP A 101 -12.84 -26.03 22.97
N LEU A 102 -13.39 -25.48 21.88
CA LEU A 102 -14.74 -24.91 21.88
C LEU A 102 -15.81 -25.96 22.20
N ILE A 103 -15.71 -27.17 21.61
CA ILE A 103 -16.62 -28.27 21.91
C ILE A 103 -16.55 -28.63 23.40
N THR A 104 -15.34 -28.81 23.93
CA THR A 104 -15.11 -29.14 25.34
C THR A 104 -15.68 -28.06 26.27
N LEU A 105 -15.50 -26.78 25.93
CA LEU A 105 -16.05 -25.66 26.67
C LEU A 105 -17.59 -25.69 26.70
N LEU A 106 -18.23 -25.92 25.55
CA LEU A 106 -19.70 -26.02 25.44
C LEU A 106 -20.25 -27.22 26.21
N GLU A 107 -19.57 -28.35 26.15
CA GLU A 107 -19.92 -29.56 26.91
C GLU A 107 -19.84 -29.34 28.43
N GLY A 108 -18.81 -28.62 28.90
CA GLY A 108 -18.62 -28.37 30.33
C GLY A 108 -19.53 -27.27 30.89
N SER A 109 -19.82 -26.23 30.10
CA SER A 109 -20.47 -25.00 30.61
C SER A 109 -21.91 -24.79 30.14
N VAL A 110 -22.30 -25.33 28.98
CA VAL A 110 -23.62 -25.08 28.38
C VAL A 110 -24.52 -26.30 28.50
N GLN A 111 -24.04 -27.47 28.07
CA GLN A 111 -24.87 -28.68 28.06
C GLN A 111 -25.46 -29.04 29.43
N PRO A 112 -24.75 -28.93 30.58
CA PRO A 112 -25.30 -29.32 31.87
C PRO A 112 -26.48 -28.45 32.31
N GLU A 113 -26.44 -27.15 32.03
CA GLU A 113 -27.55 -26.25 32.35
C GLU A 113 -28.74 -26.48 31.43
N LEU A 114 -28.49 -26.68 30.13
CA LEU A 114 -29.56 -27.01 29.17
C LEU A 114 -30.22 -28.35 29.53
N ARG A 115 -29.46 -29.36 29.95
CA ARG A 115 -30.02 -30.64 30.44
C ARG A 115 -30.89 -30.47 31.68
N LYS A 116 -30.62 -29.46 32.51
CA LYS A 116 -31.47 -29.07 33.65
C LYS A 116 -32.65 -28.18 33.24
N GLY A 117 -32.85 -27.92 31.95
CA GLY A 117 -33.91 -27.06 31.42
C GLY A 117 -33.67 -25.56 31.64
N ARG A 118 -32.42 -25.14 31.88
CA ARG A 118 -32.06 -23.74 32.15
C ARG A 118 -31.01 -23.25 31.17
N TYR A 119 -31.03 -21.97 30.87
CA TYR A 119 -29.97 -21.33 30.10
C TYR A 119 -28.79 -20.96 31.01
N PRO A 120 -27.55 -20.95 30.48
CA PRO A 120 -26.39 -20.40 31.20
C PRO A 120 -26.64 -18.93 31.58
N ASP A 121 -26.01 -18.48 32.67
CA ASP A 121 -26.12 -17.09 33.09
C ASP A 121 -25.53 -16.12 32.03
N ARG A 122 -25.87 -14.83 32.17
CA ARG A 122 -25.49 -13.80 31.20
C ARG A 122 -23.97 -13.68 31.01
N LYS A 123 -23.18 -13.80 32.09
CA LYS A 123 -21.73 -13.65 32.04
C LYS A 123 -21.09 -14.84 31.34
N THR A 124 -21.58 -16.05 31.62
CA THR A 124 -21.15 -17.28 30.94
C THR A 124 -21.52 -17.23 29.45
N SER A 125 -22.75 -16.85 29.12
CA SER A 125 -23.23 -16.70 27.74
C SER A 125 -22.41 -15.69 26.92
N GLN A 126 -22.02 -14.56 27.52
CA GLN A 126 -21.18 -13.56 26.87
C GLN A 126 -19.79 -14.12 26.53
N ARG A 127 -19.14 -14.80 27.48
CA ARG A 127 -17.83 -15.42 27.27
C ARG A 127 -17.88 -16.48 26.17
N ILE A 128 -18.90 -17.34 26.17
CA ILE A 128 -19.08 -18.34 25.12
C ILE A 128 -19.25 -17.67 23.76
N SER A 129 -20.07 -16.62 23.67
CA SER A 129 -20.25 -15.88 22.41
C SER A 129 -18.95 -15.23 21.92
N GLU A 130 -18.08 -14.76 22.81
CA GLU A 130 -16.78 -14.21 22.44
C GLU A 130 -15.88 -15.30 21.85
N VAL A 131 -15.81 -16.47 22.48
CA VAL A 131 -15.01 -17.60 22.01
C VAL A 131 -15.53 -18.12 20.67
N VAL A 132 -16.85 -18.33 20.53
CA VAL A 132 -17.46 -18.77 19.26
C VAL A 132 -17.14 -17.78 18.14
N ARG A 133 -17.35 -16.48 18.37
CA ARG A 133 -17.03 -15.45 17.37
C ARG A 133 -15.54 -15.40 17.03
N ALA A 134 -14.67 -15.64 18.01
CA ALA A 134 -13.24 -15.72 17.76
C ALA A 134 -12.91 -16.89 16.82
N VAL A 135 -13.43 -18.08 17.10
CA VAL A 135 -13.24 -19.27 16.23
C VAL A 135 -13.85 -19.04 14.84
N THR A 136 -15.05 -18.47 14.74
CA THR A 136 -15.68 -18.15 13.45
C THR A 136 -14.80 -17.21 12.62
N ARG A 137 -14.24 -16.16 13.22
CA ARG A 137 -13.33 -15.25 12.51
C ARG A 137 -12.07 -15.94 12.00
N GLU A 138 -11.57 -16.96 12.69
CA GLU A 138 -10.43 -17.74 12.22
C GLU A 138 -10.81 -18.70 11.09
N LEU A 139 -12.05 -19.19 11.03
CA LEU A 139 -12.56 -20.01 9.93
C LEU A 139 -12.89 -19.21 8.65
N GLU A 140 -13.19 -17.92 8.77
CA GLU A 140 -13.54 -17.02 7.65
C GLU A 140 -12.31 -16.37 6.96
N ARG A 141 -11.09 -16.62 7.44
CA ARG A 141 -9.83 -15.98 7.01
C ARG A 141 -9.10 -16.67 5.86
#